data_AF-A0A2E7ZUA3-F1
#
_entry.id   AF-A0A2E7ZUA3-F1
#
_cell.length_a   1.000
_cell.length_b   1.000
_cell.length_c   1.000
_cell.angle_alpha   90.00
_cell.angle_beta   90.00
_cell.angle_gamma   90.00
#
_symmetry.space_group_name_H-M   'P 1'
#
loop_
_entity.id
_entity.type
_entity.pdbx_description
1 polymer ?
#
loop_
_entity_poly.entity_id
_entity_poly.type
_entity_poly.pdbx_seq_one_letter_code
_entity_poly.pdbx_strand_id
1 'polypeptide(L)'
;MKSVLREVLDESLGLSDPAMHPRYAGGKLVIEPPNPDHSSKEIDIEVFFRKITTVRDKLRVLEQKINTHAELSTADRVQMQGYISGCYGALKTFNMLFADRADWFSN
;
A
#
# COMPACT_ATOMS: atom_id res chain seq x y z
N MET A 1 -27.01 10.85 1.70
CA MET A 1 -26.46 12.05 2.36
C MET A 1 -25.31 11.75 3.33
N LYS A 2 -25.39 10.73 4.19
CA LYS A 2 -24.25 10.31 5.05
C LYS A 2 -23.02 9.79 4.29
N SER A 3 -23.18 9.22 3.09
CA SER A 3 -22.05 8.69 2.30
C SER A 3 -21.17 9.80 1.74
N VAL A 4 -21.77 10.79 1.07
CA VAL A 4 -21.06 11.94 0.48
C VAL A 4 -20.29 12.74 1.54
N LEU A 5 -20.88 12.95 2.71
CA LEU A 5 -20.21 13.68 3.79
C LEU A 5 -18.98 12.92 4.33
N ARG A 6 -19.03 11.58 4.31
CA ARG A 6 -17.92 10.72 4.72
C ARG A 6 -16.84 10.68 3.63
N GLU A 7 -17.24 10.62 2.37
CA GLU A 7 -16.36 10.69 1.20
C GLU A 7 -15.55 11.99 1.18
N VAL A 8 -16.20 13.13 1.39
CA VAL A 8 -15.55 14.44 1.47
C VAL A 8 -14.66 14.55 2.72
N LEU A 9 -15.06 13.94 3.85
CA LEU A 9 -14.22 13.90 5.05
C LEU A 9 -12.97 13.05 4.82
N ASP A 10 -13.13 11.89 4.18
CA ASP A 10 -12.06 10.95 3.88
C ASP A 10 -11.10 11.58 2.86
N GLU A 11 -11.59 12.25 1.81
CA GLU A 11 -10.76 13.06 0.90
C GLU A 11 -10.01 14.17 1.63
N SER A 12 -10.67 14.92 2.53
CA SER A 12 -10.06 16.02 3.27
C SER A 12 -8.98 15.59 4.28
N LEU A 13 -9.05 14.34 4.73
CA LEU A 13 -8.09 13.71 5.64
C LEU A 13 -7.04 12.89 4.88
N GLY A 14 -7.12 12.79 3.55
CA GLY A 14 -6.26 11.92 2.73
C GLY A 14 -6.49 10.42 2.97
N LEU A 15 -7.68 10.05 3.44
CA LEU A 15 -8.14 8.69 3.76
C LEU A 15 -8.89 8.02 2.59
N SER A 16 -8.94 8.63 1.41
CA SER A 16 -9.54 7.99 0.24
C SER A 16 -8.80 6.70 -0.10
N ASP A 17 -9.55 5.60 -0.27
CA ASP A 17 -8.98 4.36 -0.77
C ASP A 17 -8.31 4.63 -2.14
N PRO A 18 -7.04 4.26 -2.31
CA PRO A 18 -6.32 4.52 -3.55
C PRO A 18 -7.03 3.84 -4.72
N ALA A 19 -7.16 4.55 -5.84
CA ALA A 19 -7.79 4.01 -7.03
C ALA A 19 -6.83 3.11 -7.83
N MET A 20 -7.35 1.99 -8.35
CA MET A 20 -6.60 1.12 -9.26
C MET A 20 -6.50 1.77 -10.65
N HIS A 21 -5.34 1.66 -11.28
CA HIS A 21 -5.14 2.10 -12.65
C HIS A 21 -6.03 1.28 -13.62
N PRO A 22 -6.87 1.91 -14.46
CA PRO A 22 -7.87 1.22 -15.29
C PRO A 22 -7.32 0.12 -16.20
N ARG A 23 -6.07 0.28 -16.67
CA ARG A 23 -5.34 -0.73 -17.46
C ARG A 23 -5.34 -2.13 -16.83
N TYR A 24 -5.37 -2.22 -15.51
CA TYR A 24 -5.27 -3.49 -14.80
C TYR A 24 -6.61 -3.98 -14.23
N ALA A 25 -7.69 -3.20 -14.33
CA ALA A 25 -8.99 -3.56 -13.78
C ALA A 25 -9.56 -4.85 -14.41
N GLY A 26 -10.15 -5.72 -13.58
CA GLY A 26 -10.67 -7.03 -13.97
C GLY A 26 -9.60 -8.08 -14.30
N GLY A 27 -8.32 -7.76 -14.09
CA GLY A 27 -7.20 -8.65 -14.36
C GLY A 27 -6.95 -9.67 -13.25
N LYS A 28 -5.85 -10.43 -13.42
CA LYS A 28 -5.39 -11.42 -12.43
C LYS A 28 -3.88 -11.36 -12.28
N LEU A 29 -3.40 -11.62 -11.06
CA LEU A 29 -2.01 -11.97 -10.79
C LEU A 29 -1.88 -13.49 -10.87
N VAL A 30 -1.00 -13.97 -11.74
CA VAL A 30 -0.73 -15.40 -11.93
C VAL A 30 0.63 -15.74 -11.32
N ILE A 31 0.66 -16.68 -10.39
CA ILE A 31 1.89 -17.24 -9.82
C ILE A 31 2.14 -18.56 -10.53
N GLU A 32 3.14 -18.57 -11.41
CA GLU A 32 3.52 -19.72 -12.21
C GLU A 32 4.69 -20.47 -11.55
N PRO A 33 4.53 -21.75 -11.20
CA PRO A 33 5.64 -22.56 -10.72
C PRO A 33 6.58 -22.89 -11.89
N PRO A 34 7.90 -23.04 -11.63
CA PRO A 34 8.86 -23.41 -12.67
C PRO A 34 8.71 -24.87 -13.14
N ASN A 35 8.07 -25.73 -12.33
CA ASN A 35 7.76 -27.11 -12.71
C ASN A 35 6.39 -27.16 -13.43
N PRO A 36 6.31 -27.63 -14.68
CA PRO A 36 5.06 -27.72 -15.43
C PRO A 36 4.03 -28.70 -14.85
N ASP A 37 4.44 -29.63 -13.98
CA ASP A 37 3.50 -30.54 -13.29
C ASP A 37 2.70 -29.85 -12.18
N HIS A 38 3.11 -28.65 -11.76
CA HIS A 38 2.43 -27.88 -10.74
C HIS A 38 1.46 -26.88 -11.37
N SER A 39 0.25 -26.79 -10.83
CA SER A 39 -0.75 -25.83 -11.28
C SER A 39 -0.40 -24.40 -10.89
N SER A 40 -0.57 -23.46 -11.82
CA SER A 40 -0.51 -22.02 -11.52
C SER A 40 -1.59 -21.60 -10.53
N LYS A 41 -1.28 -20.59 -9.72
CA LYS A 41 -2.25 -19.96 -8.81
C LYS A 41 -2.66 -18.59 -9.33
N GLU A 42 -3.95 -18.41 -9.54
CA GLU A 42 -4.52 -17.12 -9.90
C GLU A 42 -5.02 -16.37 -8.66
N ILE A 43 -4.84 -15.05 -8.66
CA ILE A 43 -5.34 -14.13 -7.64
C ILE A 43 -5.99 -12.96 -8.38
N ASP A 44 -7.24 -12.64 -8.05
CA ASP A 44 -7.90 -11.45 -8.61
C ASP A 44 -7.07 -10.18 -8.30
N ILE A 45 -6.84 -9.35 -9.29
CA ILE A 45 -5.93 -8.22 -9.15
C ILE A 45 -6.45 -7.18 -8.14
N GLU A 46 -7.76 -7.02 -7.98
CA GLU A 46 -8.39 -6.18 -6.96
C GLU A 46 -8.16 -6.72 -5.55
N VAL A 47 -8.15 -8.05 -5.40
CA VAL A 47 -7.82 -8.70 -4.12
C VAL A 47 -6.35 -8.47 -3.78
N PHE A 48 -5.45 -8.59 -4.77
CA PHE A 48 -4.04 -8.29 -4.58
C PHE A 48 -3.81 -6.82 -4.24
N PHE A 49 -4.43 -5.91 -4.99
CA PHE A 49 -4.32 -4.47 -4.82
C PHE A 49 -4.76 -4.04 -3.41
N ARG A 50 -5.93 -4.51 -2.95
CA ARG A 50 -6.39 -4.27 -1.58
C ARG A 50 -5.42 -4.77 -0.51
N LYS A 51 -4.72 -5.89 -0.75
CA LYS A 51 -3.71 -6.40 0.19
C LYS A 51 -2.50 -5.47 0.28
N ILE A 52 -1.98 -4.99 -0.85
CA ILE A 52 -0.80 -4.10 -0.84
C ILE A 52 -1.14 -2.70 -0.31
N THR A 53 -2.35 -2.19 -0.58
CA THR A 53 -2.80 -0.90 -0.04
C THR A 53 -3.01 -0.99 1.48
N THR A 54 -3.55 -2.09 1.99
CA THR A 54 -3.61 -2.36 3.44
C THR A 54 -2.23 -2.33 4.10
N VAL A 55 -1.20 -2.87 3.43
CA VAL A 55 0.18 -2.81 3.94
C VAL A 55 0.69 -1.37 3.97
N ARG A 56 0.44 -0.59 2.92
CA ARG A 56 0.74 0.85 2.85
C ARG A 56 0.18 1.59 4.06
N ASP A 57 -1.10 1.38 4.34
CA ASP A 57 -1.80 2.13 5.39
C ASP A 57 -1.27 1.73 6.78
N LYS A 58 -0.94 0.45 6.99
CA LYS A 58 -0.26 -0.01 8.21
C LYS A 58 1.13 0.62 8.37
N LEU A 59 1.89 0.77 7.29
CA LEU A 59 3.21 1.42 7.33
C LEU A 59 3.08 2.91 7.69
N ARG A 60 2.10 3.62 7.12
CA ARG A 60 1.81 5.03 7.47
C ARG A 60 1.45 5.19 8.94
N VAL A 61 0.58 4.31 9.46
CA VAL A 61 0.22 4.31 10.89
C VAL A 61 1.43 4.02 11.77
N LEU A 62 2.28 3.08 11.37
CA LEU A 62 3.51 2.74 12.11
C LEU A 62 4.48 3.93 12.13
N GLU A 63 4.68 4.59 10.99
CA GLU A 63 5.50 5.79 10.86
C GLU A 63 4.98 6.92 11.77
N GLN A 64 3.67 7.19 11.75
CA GLN A 64 3.07 8.19 12.63
C GLN A 64 3.31 7.85 14.10
N LYS A 65 3.10 6.59 14.51
CA LYS A 65 3.34 6.14 15.89
C LYS A 65 4.79 6.34 16.32
N ILE A 66 5.75 6.00 15.44
CA ILE A 66 7.17 6.24 15.69
C ILE A 66 7.42 7.74 15.84
N ASN A 67 6.88 8.57 14.95
CA ASN A 67 7.03 10.03 14.97
C ASN A 67 6.44 10.68 16.23
N THR A 68 5.39 10.13 16.81
CA THR A 68 4.77 10.66 18.03
C THR A 68 5.21 9.95 19.32
N HIS A 69 6.11 8.95 19.25
CA HIS A 69 6.50 8.17 20.43
C HIS A 69 7.34 9.02 21.39
N ALA A 70 6.87 9.23 22.61
CA ALA A 70 7.50 10.14 23.58
C ALA A 70 8.86 9.63 24.10
N GLU A 71 8.99 8.32 24.28
CA GLU A 71 10.18 7.72 24.92
C GLU A 71 11.22 7.18 23.92
N LEU A 72 10.96 7.29 22.61
CA LEU A 72 11.85 6.74 21.60
C LEU A 72 12.99 7.72 21.33
N SER A 73 14.24 7.25 21.52
CA SER A 73 15.44 8.05 21.27
C SER A 73 15.52 8.48 19.79
N THR A 74 16.25 9.57 19.53
CA THR A 74 16.46 10.05 18.16
C THR A 74 17.15 9.00 17.28
N ALA A 75 18.12 8.27 17.84
CA ALA A 75 18.86 7.25 17.10
C ALA A 75 17.96 6.07 16.70
N ASP A 76 17.17 5.56 17.63
CA ASP A 76 16.25 4.44 17.36
C ASP A 76 15.16 4.86 16.36
N ARG A 77 14.67 6.10 16.47
CA ARG A 77 13.70 6.66 15.53
C ARG A 77 14.22 6.68 14.10
N VAL A 78 15.45 7.18 13.90
CA VAL A 78 16.09 7.20 12.59
C VAL A 78 16.27 5.78 12.04
N GLN A 79 16.69 4.83 12.89
CA GLN A 79 16.85 3.44 12.48
C GLN A 79 15.50 2.82 12.04
N MET A 80 14.43 3.02 12.80
CA MET A 80 13.10 2.51 12.47
C MET A 80 12.52 3.17 11.20
N GLN A 81 12.70 4.49 11.05
CA GLN A 81 12.34 5.20 9.82
C GLN A 81 13.09 4.64 8.60
N GLY A 82 14.37 4.27 8.77
CA GLY A 82 15.16 3.59 7.73
C GLY A 82 14.55 2.26 7.29
N TYR A 83 14.08 1.42 8.23
CA TYR A 83 13.38 0.18 7.90
C TYR A 83 12.07 0.43 7.15
N ILE A 84 11.28 1.42 7.57
CA ILE A 84 10.02 1.80 6.90
C ILE A 84 10.29 2.25 5.46
N SER A 85 11.29 3.10 5.25
CA SER A 85 11.73 3.52 3.92
C SER A 85 12.19 2.33 3.05
N GLY A 86 12.83 1.33 3.66
CA GLY A 86 13.17 0.07 2.98
C GLY A 86 11.94 -0.73 2.55
N CYS A 87 10.92 -0.83 3.42
CA CYS A 87 9.65 -1.46 3.10
C CYS A 87 8.92 -0.76 1.95
N TYR A 88 8.85 0.58 1.96
CA TYR A 88 8.28 1.34 0.85
C TYR A 88 9.04 1.11 -0.45
N GLY A 89 10.38 1.12 -0.39
CA GLY A 89 11.23 0.83 -1.55
C GLY A 89 10.94 -0.53 -2.18
N ALA A 90 10.78 -1.59 -1.37
CA ALA A 90 10.49 -2.93 -1.86
C ALA A 90 9.11 -3.07 -2.53
N LEU A 91 8.15 -2.21 -2.17
CA LEU A 91 6.80 -2.23 -2.71
C LEU A 91 6.62 -1.39 -3.98
N LYS A 92 7.62 -0.56 -4.36
CA LYS A 92 7.57 0.30 -5.55
C LYS A 92 7.30 -0.43 -6.85
N THR A 93 7.66 -1.72 -6.95
CA THR A 93 7.31 -2.56 -8.09
C THR A 93 5.81 -2.52 -8.39
N PHE A 94 4.95 -2.39 -7.39
CA PHE A 94 3.50 -2.38 -7.57
C PHE A 94 2.90 -0.98 -7.82
N ASN A 95 3.72 0.08 -7.94
CA ASN A 95 3.24 1.43 -8.22
C ASN A 95 2.46 1.52 -9.54
N MET A 96 2.74 0.62 -10.49
CA MET A 96 2.01 0.54 -11.76
C MET A 96 0.50 0.27 -11.59
N LEU A 97 0.08 -0.27 -10.43
CA LEU A 97 -1.32 -0.60 -10.15
C LEU A 97 -2.13 0.61 -9.67
N PHE A 98 -1.50 1.72 -9.30
CA PHE A 98 -2.18 2.91 -8.80
C PHE A 98 -2.53 3.87 -9.95
N ALA A 99 -3.75 4.40 -9.92
CA ALA A 99 -4.19 5.42 -10.87
C ALA A 99 -3.42 6.74 -10.65
N ASP A 100 -3.22 7.12 -9.38
CA ASP A 100 -2.62 8.38 -9.01
C ASP A 100 -1.21 8.23 -8.43
N ARG A 101 -0.31 9.11 -8.84
CA ARG A 101 1.08 9.11 -8.34
C ARG A 101 1.18 9.51 -6.87
N ALA A 102 0.22 10.29 -6.36
CA ALA A 102 0.16 10.68 -4.95
C ALA A 102 -0.04 9.46 -4.03
N ASP A 103 -0.59 8.37 -4.58
CA ASP A 103 -0.86 7.13 -3.87
C ASP A 103 0.27 6.11 -3.92
N TRP A 104 1.33 6.40 -4.68
CA TRP A 104 2.45 5.49 -4.83
C TRP A 104 3.13 5.20 -3.49
N PHE A 105 3.75 4.03 -3.41
CA PHE A 105 4.76 3.78 -2.39
C PHE A 105 5.94 4.72 -2.67
N SER A 106 6.13 5.71 -1.80
CA SER A 106 7.21 6.69 -1.86
C SER A 106 8.00 6.71 -0.56
N ASN A 107 9.26 7.14 -0.67
CA ASN A 107 10.14 7.40 0.46
C ASN A 107 10.25 8.92 0.62
#